data_AF-A0A379W057-F1
#
_entry.id   AF-A0A379W057-F1
#
_cell.length_a   1.000
_cell.length_b   1.000
_cell.length_c   1.000
_cell.angle_alpha   90.00
_cell.angle_beta   90.00
_cell.angle_gamma   90.00
#
_symmetry.space_group_name_H-M   'P 1'
#
loop_
_entity.id
_entity.type
_entity.pdbx_description
1 polymer ?
#
loop_
_entity_poly.entity_id
_entity_poly.type
_entity_poly.pdbx_seq_one_letter_code
_entity_poly.pdbx_strand_id
1 'polypeptide(L)' 'MWLWFKDLPITTELLYQRLKARGVLMVPGHYFFPGLDKPWPHTHQCMRMNYVPEPDKIEAGVKNSGRRDRTRLA' A
#
# COMPACT_ATOMS: atom_id res chain seq x y z
N MET A 1 -10.87 -2.18 4.36
CA MET A 1 -10.33 -0.88 4.82
C MET A 1 -9.67 -0.15 3.65
N TRP A 2 -9.83 1.17 3.53
CA TRP A 2 -9.15 2.01 2.54
C TRP A 2 -8.14 2.91 3.24
N LEU A 3 -6.88 2.88 2.82
CA LEU A 3 -5.81 3.66 3.42
C LEU A 3 -5.30 4.68 2.42
N TRP A 4 -5.15 5.92 2.88
CA TRP A 4 -4.53 7.00 2.12
C TRP A 4 -3.18 7.35 2.73
N PHE A 5 -2.12 7.19 1.94
CA PHE A 5 -0.76 7.58 2.28
C PHE A 5 -0.49 8.96 1.68
N LYS A 6 -0.94 10.00 2.38
CA LYS A 6 -0.75 11.38 1.94
C LYS A 6 0.73 11.69 1.76
N ASP A 7 1.06 12.31 0.62
CA ASP A 7 2.42 12.74 0.25
C ASP A 7 3.46 11.61 0.22
N LEU A 8 3.01 10.38 -0.09
CA LEU A 8 3.91 9.23 -0.24
C LEU A 8 4.97 9.51 -1.33
N PRO A 9 6.28 9.38 -1.04
CA PRO A 9 7.35 9.70 -1.99
C PRO A 9 7.54 8.63 -3.09
N ILE A 10 6.69 7.60 -3.09
CA ILE A 10 6.63 6.53 -4.08
C ILE A 10 5.16 6.25 -4.42
N THR A 11 4.89 5.54 -5.50
CA THR A 11 3.53 5.11 -5.82
C THR A 11 3.12 3.87 -5.00
N THR A 12 1.82 3.63 -4.85
CA THR A 12 1.31 2.48 -4.09
C THR A 12 1.54 1.13 -4.78
N GLU A 13 1.85 1.10 -6.08
CA GLU A 13 2.31 -0.06 -6.82
C GLU A 13 3.73 -0.47 -6.39
N LEU A 14 4.64 0.51 -6.24
CA LEU A 14 5.98 0.23 -5.71
C LEU A 14 5.91 -0.19 -4.24
N LEU A 15 5.02 0.45 -3.46
CA LEU A 15 4.74 0.03 -2.08
C LEU A 15 4.21 -1.40 -2.03
N TYR A 16 3.29 -1.77 -2.93
CA TYR A 16 2.77 -3.14 -3.04
C TYR A 16 3.89 -4.17 -3.23
N GLN A 17 4.87 -3.91 -4.11
CA GLN A 17 5.98 -4.85 -4.30
C GLN A 17 6.81 -5.03 -3.02
N ARG A 18 7.06 -3.93 -2.29
CA ARG A 18 7.78 -3.97 -0.99
C ARG A 18 7.00 -4.72 0.09
N LEU A 19 5.69 -4.50 0.15
CA LEU A 19 4.79 -5.16 1.11
C LEU A 19 4.67 -6.66 0.80
N LYS A 20 4.52 -7.01 -0.49
CA LYS A 20 4.47 -8.40 -0.95
C LYS A 20 5.73 -9.17 -0.55
N ALA A 21 6.92 -8.56 -0.70
CA ALA A 21 8.18 -9.15 -0.26
C ALA A 21 8.25 -9.41 1.26
N ARG A 22 7.41 -8.73 2.05
CA ARG A 22 7.30 -8.88 3.52
C ARG A 22 6.08 -9.70 3.94
N GLY A 23 5.43 -10.40 3.01
CA GLY A 23 4.25 -11.23 3.28
C GLY A 23 2.95 -10.43 3.51
N VAL A 24 2.92 -9.14 3.17
CA VAL A 24 1.73 -8.30 3.31
C VAL A 24 1.09 -8.07 1.94
N LEU A 25 -0.17 -8.49 1.79
CA LEU A 25 -0.92 -8.31 0.54
C LEU A 25 -2.00 -7.23 0.72
N MET A 26 -1.89 -6.20 -0.11
CA MET A 26 -2.86 -5.11 -0.26
C MET A 26 -3.08 -4.86 -1.75
N VAL A 27 -4.15 -4.15 -2.12
CA VAL A 27 -4.43 -3.81 -3.52
C VAL A 27 -4.16 -2.32 -3.75
N PRO A 28 -3.30 -1.92 -4.72
CA PRO A 28 -3.13 -0.53 -5.10
C PRO A 28 -4.43 0.17 -5.50
N GLY A 29 -4.57 1.44 -5.13
CA GLY A 29 -5.79 2.23 -5.32
C GLY A 29 -6.12 2.54 -6.78
N HIS A 30 -5.12 2.67 -7.65
CA HIS A 30 -5.33 3.10 -9.03
C HIS A 30 -6.23 2.16 -9.85
N TYR A 31 -6.28 0.87 -9.50
CA TYR A 31 -7.17 -0.11 -10.15
C TYR A 31 -8.66 0.18 -9.91
N PHE A 32 -9.01 1.03 -8.93
CA PHE A 32 -10.40 1.35 -8.55
C PHE A 32 -10.95 2.62 -9.21
N PHE A 33 -10.18 3.28 -10.08
CA PHE A 33 -10.59 4.51 -10.74
C PHE A 33 -10.53 4.41 -12.29
N PRO A 34 -11.23 3.45 -12.91
CA PRO A 34 -11.35 3.43 -14.37
C PRO A 34 -12.17 4.62 -14.86
N GLY A 35 -11.83 5.17 -16.03
CA GLY A 35 -12.63 6.19 -16.70
C GLY A 35 -12.47 7.61 -16.16
N LEU A 36 -11.36 7.95 -15.49
CA LEU A 36 -11.05 9.33 -15.16
C LEU A 36 -10.68 10.13 -16.44
N ASP A 37 -11.30 11.29 -16.61
CA ASP A 37 -11.01 12.19 -17.75
C ASP A 37 -9.58 12.75 -17.73
N LYS A 38 -8.99 12.87 -16.54
CA LYS A 38 -7.63 13.37 -16.32
C LYS A 38 -6.90 12.53 -15.28
N PRO A 39 -5.57 12.40 -15.37
CA PRO A 39 -4.77 11.77 -14.32
C PRO A 39 -4.99 12.45 -12.97
N TRP A 40 -5.21 11.67 -11.92
CA TRP A 40 -5.40 12.15 -10.55
C TRP A 40 -4.35 11.53 -9.63
N PRO A 41 -3.34 12.28 -9.13
CA PRO A 41 -2.25 11.72 -8.34
C PRO A 41 -2.67 10.93 -7.09
N HIS A 42 -3.84 11.23 -6.53
CA HIS A 42 -4.38 10.55 -5.36
C HIS A 42 -4.60 9.04 -5.60
N THR A 43 -4.89 8.61 -6.83
CA THR A 43 -5.12 7.20 -7.15
C THR A 43 -3.89 6.33 -6.87
N HIS A 44 -2.70 6.92 -6.96
CA HIS A 44 -1.40 6.29 -6.67
C HIS A 44 -0.96 6.46 -5.21
N GLN A 45 -1.81 7.04 -4.34
CA GLN A 45 -1.55 7.25 -2.91
C GLN A 45 -2.44 6.39 -2.01
N CYS A 46 -3.32 5.59 -2.58
CA CYS A 46 -4.24 4.76 -1.82
C CYS A 46 -4.00 3.27 -1.97
N MET A 47 -4.38 2.50 -0.95
CA MET A 47 -4.41 1.04 -1.00
C MET A 47 -5.63 0.47 -0.27
N ARG A 48 -6.18 -0.62 -0.79
CA ARG A 48 -7.22 -1.42 -0.15
C ARG A 48 -6.58 -2.57 0.64
N MET A 49 -6.91 -2.65 1.92
CA MET A 49 -6.50 -3.76 2.80
C MET A 49 -7.70 -4.66 3.11
N ASN A 50 -7.48 -5.97 3.08
CA ASN A 50 -8.40 -6.95 3.66
C ASN A 50 -8.17 -7.01 5.19
N TYR A 51 -9.24 -6.83 5.97
CA TYR A 51 -9.21 -6.79 7.43
C TYR A 51 -9.96 -7.98 8.06
N VAL A 52 -10.38 -8.96 7.25
CA VAL A 52 -11.04 -10.20 7.69
C VAL A 52 -10.08 -11.22 8.35
N PRO A 53 -8.76 -11.28 8.05
CA PRO A 53 -7.86 -12.21 8.75
C PRO A 53 -7.86 -12.05 10.28
N GLU A 54 -7.50 -13.12 10.99
CA GLU A 54 -7.28 -13.14 12.45
C GLU A 54 -6.47 -11.92 12.93
N PRO A 55 -6.79 -11.34 14.11
CA PRO A 55 -6.15 -10.13 14.63
C PRO A 55 -4.61 -10.15 14.59
N ASP A 56 -4.00 -11.29 14.92
CA ASP A 56 -2.54 -11.48 14.91
C ASP A 56 -1.93 -11.27 13.52
N LYS A 57 -2.65 -11.68 12.46
CA LYS A 57 -2.23 -11.48 11.06
C LYS A 57 -2.34 -10.02 10.64
N ILE A 58 -3.34 -9.31 11.15
CA ILE A 58 -3.51 -7.87 10.92
C ILE A 58 -2.38 -7.10 11.61
N GLU A 59 -2.10 -7.40 12.87
CA GLU A 59 -1.04 -6.75 13.64
C GLU A 59 0.34 -6.96 13.00
N ALA A 60 0.66 -8.20 12.62
CA ALA A 60 1.89 -8.52 11.89
C ALA A 60 2.00 -7.74 10.57
N GLY A 61 0.89 -7.63 9.83
CA GLY A 61 0.82 -6.89 8.57
C GLY A 61 1.07 -5.38 8.74
N VAL A 62 0.44 -4.77 9.75
CA VAL A 62 0.65 -3.34 10.08
C VAL A 62 2.09 -3.09 10.52
N LYS A 63 2.63 -3.94 11.41
CA LYS A 63 4.01 -3.83 11.90
C LYS A 63 5.03 -3.96 10.77
N ASN A 64 4.83 -4.89 9.84
CA ASN A 64 5.70 -5.07 8.68
C ASN A 64 5.59 -3.93 7.66
N SER A 65 4.43 -3.28 7.57
CA SER A 65 4.19 -2.14 6.69
C SER A 65 4.93 -0.87 7.16
N GLY A 66 5.00 -0.64 8.48
CA GLY A 66 5.69 0.51 9.06
C GLY A 66 7.22 0.43 9.09
N ARG A 67 7.82 -0.73 8.79
CA ARG A 67 9.27 -0.93 8.88
C ARG A 67 9.98 -0.21 7.73
N ARG A 68 10.83 0.76 8.05
CA ARG A 68 11.63 1.51 7.07
C ARG A 68 12.52 0.53 6.28
N ASP A 69 12.42 0.55 4.95
CA ASP A 69 13.27 -0.25 4.07
C ASP A 69 14.70 0.30 4.14
N ARG A 70 15.64 -0.45 4.74
CA ARG A 70 17.04 -0.02 4.90
C ARG A 70 17.86 -0.18 3.62
N THR A 71 17.28 -0.73 2.56
CA THR A 71 17.91 -1.05 1.26
C THR A 71 18.19 0.16 0.36
N ARG A 72 18.23 1.39 0.90
CA ARG A 72 18.54 2.62 0.15
C ARG A 72 19.63 3.49 0.80
N LEU A 73 20.54 2.87 1.54
CA LEU A 73 21.83 3.44 1.97
C LEU A 73 22.96 2.52 1.46
N ALA A 74 23.06 2.41 0.14
CA ALA A 74 24.22 1.92 -0.59
C ALA A 74 24.16 2.53 -1.99
#